data_AF-A0A1I7E6P0-F1
#
_entry.id   AF-A0A1I7E6P0-F1
#
_cell.length_a   1.000
_cell.length_b   1.000
_cell.length_c   1.000
_cell.angle_alpha   90.00
_cell.angle_beta   90.00
_cell.angle_gamma   90.00
#
_symmetry.space_group_name_H-M   'P 1'
#
loop_
_entity.id
_entity.type
_entity.pdbx_description
1 polymer ?
#
loop_
_entity_poly.entity_id
_entity_poly.type
_entity_poly.pdbx_seq_one_letter_code
_entity_poly.pdbx_strand_id
1 'polypeptide(L)'
;MENAESGWSAIQNYYYFWDFVALACGMICVFGGLAAIAWLLGLPGRIAIARNHPEAEAVYTMGWTGFLAVVPWIQAFTWAFKPTDVIDIRRFPDEEREAIKEDLARLKKYAYGKVDEPEPGQPIPKEPEI
;
A
#
# COMPACT_ATOMS: atom_id res chain seq x y z
N MET A 1 -37.52 -29.79 -15.87
CA MET A 1 -36.86 -29.27 -14.65
C MET A 1 -36.06 -30.35 -13.91
N GLU A 2 -36.27 -31.65 -14.17
CA GLU A 2 -35.49 -32.77 -13.57
C GLU A 2 -33.99 -32.79 -13.87
N ASN A 3 -33.55 -32.29 -15.04
CA ASN A 3 -32.14 -32.45 -15.45
C ASN A 3 -31.15 -31.61 -14.62
N ALA A 4 -31.58 -30.45 -14.11
CA ALA A 4 -30.71 -29.57 -13.34
C ALA A 4 -30.34 -30.17 -11.99
N GLU A 5 -31.31 -30.73 -11.26
CA GLU A 5 -31.06 -31.35 -9.95
C GLU A 5 -30.14 -32.58 -10.05
N SER A 6 -30.19 -33.34 -11.16
CA SER A 6 -29.29 -34.47 -11.40
C SER A 6 -27.83 -34.04 -11.56
N GLY A 7 -27.58 -32.90 -12.23
CA GLY A 7 -26.23 -32.39 -12.46
C GLY A 7 -25.60 -31.84 -11.17
N TRP A 8 -26.37 -31.11 -10.37
CA TRP A 8 -25.91 -30.56 -9.09
C TRP A 8 -25.62 -31.66 -8.05
N SER A 9 -26.49 -32.67 -7.98
CA SER A 9 -26.30 -33.80 -7.07
C SER A 9 -25.15 -34.71 -7.49
N ALA A 10 -24.88 -34.87 -8.79
CA ALA A 10 -23.72 -35.61 -9.28
C ALA A 10 -22.39 -34.94 -8.91
N ILE A 11 -22.33 -33.60 -8.94
CA ILE A 11 -21.14 -32.83 -8.55
C ILE A 11 -20.92 -32.92 -7.03
N GLN A 12 -21.97 -32.79 -6.22
CA GLN A 12 -21.88 -32.89 -4.76
C GLN A 12 -21.55 -34.31 -4.26
N ASN A 13 -22.01 -35.35 -4.96
CA ASN A 13 -21.70 -36.75 -4.63
C ASN A 13 -20.33 -37.22 -5.13
N TYR A 14 -19.55 -36.36 -5.79
CA TYR A 14 -18.19 -36.73 -6.15
C TYR A 14 -17.36 -36.93 -4.88
N TYR A 15 -16.67 -38.07 -4.79
CA TYR A 15 -15.99 -38.52 -3.58
C TYR A 15 -15.05 -37.45 -2.98
N TYR A 16 -14.37 -36.68 -3.85
CA TYR A 16 -13.42 -35.63 -3.44
C TYR A 16 -14.01 -34.21 -3.43
N PHE A 17 -15.32 -34.03 -3.64
CA PHE A 17 -15.94 -32.71 -3.74
C PHE A 17 -15.64 -31.84 -2.50
N TRP A 18 -15.83 -32.41 -1.31
CA TRP A 18 -15.59 -31.72 -0.05
C TRP A 18 -14.10 -31.46 0.22
N ASP A 19 -13.20 -32.32 -0.27
CA ASP A 19 -11.75 -32.10 -0.17
C ASP A 19 -11.32 -30.87 -0.99
N PHE A 20 -11.86 -30.70 -2.20
CA PHE A 20 -11.61 -29.51 -3.01
C PHE A 20 -12.17 -28.24 -2.37
N VAL A 21 -13.37 -28.30 -1.78
CA VAL A 21 -13.96 -27.17 -1.05
C VAL A 21 -13.10 -26.79 0.15
N ALA A 22 -12.65 -27.77 0.93
CA ALA A 22 -11.77 -27.55 2.07
C ALA A 22 -10.43 -26.94 1.64
N LEU A 23 -9.83 -27.44 0.55
CA LEU A 23 -8.59 -26.90 0.00
C LEU A 23 -8.76 -25.46 -0.48
N ALA A 24 -9.84 -25.17 -1.21
CA ALA A 24 -10.14 -23.81 -1.67
C ALA A 24 -10.33 -22.85 -0.50
N CYS A 25 -11.08 -23.26 0.53
CA CYS A 25 -11.26 -22.48 1.75
C CYS A 25 -9.91 -22.21 2.44
N GLY A 26 -9.09 -23.25 2.62
CA GLY A 26 -7.75 -23.12 3.20
C GLY A 26 -6.85 -22.16 2.41
N MET A 27 -6.85 -22.25 1.07
CA MET A 27 -6.11 -21.32 0.22
C MET A 27 -6.59 -19.87 0.40
N ILE A 28 -7.90 -19.63 0.41
CA ILE A 28 -8.45 -18.29 0.60
C ILE A 28 -8.06 -17.74 1.98
N CYS A 29 -8.12 -18.56 3.04
CA CYS A 29 -7.68 -18.14 4.37
C CYS A 29 -6.19 -17.78 4.40
N VAL A 30 -5.33 -18.58 3.76
CA VAL A 30 -3.88 -18.32 3.72
C VAL A 30 -3.57 -17.08 2.89
N PHE A 31 -4.01 -17.03 1.63
CA PHE A 31 -3.73 -15.89 0.74
C PHE A 31 -4.42 -14.61 1.22
N GLY A 32 -5.65 -14.72 1.72
CA GLY A 32 -6.38 -13.61 2.34
C GLY A 32 -5.68 -13.10 3.60
N GLY A 33 -5.19 -14.00 4.45
CA GLY A 33 -4.40 -13.65 5.64
C GLY A 33 -3.08 -12.95 5.27
N LEU A 34 -2.34 -13.47 4.30
CA LEU A 34 -1.11 -12.85 3.80
C LEU A 34 -1.38 -11.47 3.19
N ALA A 35 -2.45 -11.34 2.40
CA ALA A 35 -2.85 -10.06 1.82
C ALA A 35 -3.25 -9.05 2.91
N ALA A 36 -3.98 -9.48 3.94
CA ALA A 36 -4.36 -8.65 5.08
C ALA A 36 -3.13 -8.17 5.87
N ILE A 37 -2.15 -9.05 6.09
CA ILE A 37 -0.88 -8.71 6.75
C ILE A 37 -0.07 -7.72 5.91
N ALA A 38 0.09 -7.97 4.61
CA ALA A 38 0.79 -7.06 3.70
C ALA A 38 0.12 -5.68 3.67
N TRP A 39 -1.21 -5.65 3.66
CA TRP A 39 -1.98 -4.40 3.71
C TRP A 39 -1.80 -3.66 5.04
N LEU A 40 -1.79 -4.38 6.17
CA LEU A 40 -1.59 -3.81 7.50
C LEU A 40 -0.17 -3.26 7.67
N LEU A 41 0.85 -3.96 7.18
CA LEU A 41 2.25 -3.51 7.27
C LEU A 41 2.52 -2.24 6.48
N GLY A 42 1.91 -2.10 5.30
CA GLY A 42 2.00 -0.90 4.46
C GLY A 42 1.15 0.28 4.95
N LEU A 43 0.32 0.10 5.99
CA LEU A 43 -0.59 1.12 6.51
C LEU A 43 0.12 2.43 6.95
N PRO A 44 1.19 2.43 7.78
CA PRO A 44 1.87 3.66 8.19
C PRO A 44 2.40 4.49 7.01
N GLY A 45 3.02 3.83 6.02
CA GLY A 45 3.51 4.49 4.81
C GLY A 45 2.39 5.15 3.99
N ARG A 46 1.28 4.43 3.82
CA ARG A 46 0.08 4.95 3.13
C ARG A 46 -0.50 6.17 3.83
N ILE A 47 -0.53 6.17 5.17
CA ILE A 47 -1.00 7.33 5.96
C ILE A 47 -0.05 8.52 5.81
N ALA A 48 1.27 8.31 5.82
CA ALA A 48 2.25 9.37 5.62
C ALA A 48 2.11 10.04 4.24
N ILE A 49 1.93 9.23 3.19
CA ILE A 49 1.70 9.71 1.82
C ILE A 49 0.39 10.51 1.73
N ALA A 50 -0.70 10.01 2.34
CA ALA A 50 -1.99 10.71 2.34
C ALA A 50 -1.94 12.06 3.07
N ARG A 51 -0.97 12.27 3.96
CA ARG A 51 -0.79 13.50 4.75
C ARG A 51 0.30 14.43 4.22
N ASN A 52 0.92 14.12 3.08
CA ASN A 52 2.06 14.86 2.53
C ASN A 52 3.23 14.99 3.52
N HIS A 53 3.56 13.91 4.24
CA HIS A 53 4.69 13.90 5.17
C HIS A 53 6.02 14.03 4.38
N PRO A 54 6.95 14.92 4.79
CA PRO A 54 8.20 15.14 4.05
C PRO A 54 9.06 13.88 3.96
N GLU A 55 9.01 13.03 4.99
CA GLU A 55 9.74 11.76 5.03
C GLU A 55 8.82 10.55 4.76
N ALA A 56 7.87 10.70 3.83
CA ALA A 56 6.93 9.62 3.49
C ALA A 56 7.64 8.34 3.01
N GLU A 57 8.78 8.46 2.32
CA GLU A 57 9.58 7.31 1.87
C GLU A 57 10.18 6.52 3.04
N ALA A 58 10.72 7.22 4.04
CA ALA A 58 11.32 6.61 5.23
C ALA A 58 10.24 5.89 6.05
N VAL A 59 9.09 6.51 6.24
CA VAL A 59 7.94 5.91 6.94
C VAL A 59 7.39 4.70 6.17
N TYR A 60 7.36 4.77 4.84
CA TYR A 60 6.95 3.64 3.99
C TYR A 60 7.91 2.45 4.14
N THR A 61 9.21 2.71 4.04
CA THR A 61 10.25 1.68 4.21
C THR A 61 10.22 1.09 5.62
N MET A 62 10.06 1.93 6.66
CA MET A 62 9.96 1.47 8.04
C MET A 62 8.70 0.66 8.33
N GLY A 63 7.58 0.93 7.64
CA GLY A 63 6.39 0.09 7.71
C GLY A 63 6.68 -1.34 7.23
N TRP A 64 7.46 -1.48 6.15
CA TRP A 64 7.85 -2.78 5.61
C TRP A 64 8.98 -3.45 6.41
N THR A 65 10.02 -2.72 6.83
CA THR A 65 11.12 -3.29 7.64
C THR A 65 10.69 -3.57 9.08
N GLY A 66 9.66 -2.86 9.58
CA GLY A 66 9.00 -3.12 10.86
C GLY A 66 8.28 -4.47 10.91
N PHE A 67 8.15 -5.18 9.79
CA PHE A 67 7.71 -6.58 9.77
C PHE A 67 8.56 -7.50 10.67
N LEU A 68 9.87 -7.22 10.79
CA LEU A 68 10.78 -7.99 11.64
C LEU A 68 10.74 -7.57 13.11
N ALA A 69 10.19 -6.39 13.41
CA ALA A 69 10.15 -5.84 14.76
C ALA A 69 8.93 -4.90 14.95
N VAL A 70 8.01 -5.32 15.81
CA VAL A 70 6.76 -4.59 16.13
C VAL A 70 7.01 -3.15 16.58
N VAL A 71 8.12 -2.90 17.29
CA VAL A 71 8.45 -1.58 17.84
C VAL A 71 8.71 -0.54 16.73
N PRO A 72 9.61 -0.77 15.75
CA PRO A 72 9.75 0.10 14.57
C PRO A 72 8.45 0.35 13.81
N TRP A 73 7.56 -0.65 13.69
CA TRP A 73 6.28 -0.48 13.01
C TRP A 73 5.38 0.52 13.72
N ILE A 74 5.24 0.40 15.05
CA ILE A 74 4.48 1.36 15.87
C ILE A 74 5.11 2.76 15.80
N GLN A 75 6.44 2.85 15.83
CA GLN A 75 7.14 4.13 15.74
C GLN A 75 6.92 4.81 14.39
N ALA A 76 6.99 4.08 13.27
CA ALA A 76 6.65 4.57 11.96
C ALA A 76 5.19 5.05 11.89
N PHE A 77 4.28 4.32 12.54
CA PHE A 77 2.88 4.72 12.65
C PHE A 77 2.73 6.03 13.43
N THR A 78 3.33 6.16 14.62
CA THR A 78 3.29 7.40 15.40
C THR A 78 3.89 8.57 14.61
N TRP A 79 4.99 8.36 13.89
CA TRP A 79 5.64 9.40 13.11
C TRP A 79 4.80 9.85 11.92
N ALA A 80 4.07 8.93 11.27
CA ALA A 80 3.12 9.28 10.21
C ALA A 80 2.03 10.28 10.64
N PHE A 81 1.70 10.34 11.94
CA PHE A 81 0.73 11.29 12.50
C PHE A 81 1.36 12.58 13.05
N LYS A 82 2.68 12.62 13.22
CA LYS A 82 3.38 13.79 13.76
C LYS A 82 3.57 14.83 12.64
N PRO A 83 3.21 16.11 12.86
CA PRO A 83 3.58 17.17 11.92
C PRO A 83 5.10 17.33 11.96
N THR A 84 5.75 16.98 10.85
CA THR A 84 7.18 17.17 10.64
C THR A 84 7.33 18.19 9.52
N ASP A 85 8.10 19.26 9.76
CA ASP A 85 8.45 20.27 8.77
C ASP A 85 9.97 20.23 8.64
N VAL A 86 10.47 20.00 7.43
CA VAL A 86 11.91 19.94 7.15
C VAL A 86 12.28 21.26 6.50
N ILE A 87 13.27 21.93 7.08
CA ILE A 87 13.80 23.20 6.59
C ILE A 87 15.32 23.01 6.47
N ASP A 88 15.83 22.76 5.27
CA ASP A 88 17.25 22.86 4.97
C ASP A 88 17.63 24.34 4.87
N ILE A 89 18.66 24.71 5.61
CA ILE A 89 19.20 26.07 5.65
C ILE A 89 19.98 26.38 4.36
N ARG A 90 20.39 25.35 3.60
CA ARG A 90 21.19 25.48 2.38
C ARG A 90 20.36 25.64 1.12
N ARG A 91 19.07 25.31 1.17
CA ARG A 91 18.13 25.40 0.07
C ARG A 91 17.06 26.41 0.42
N PHE A 92 16.53 27.15 -0.56
CA PHE A 92 15.43 28.07 -0.26
C PHE A 92 14.17 27.27 0.11
N PRO A 93 13.38 27.72 1.10
CA PRO A 93 12.24 26.95 1.63
C PRO A 93 11.17 26.62 0.57
N ASP A 94 11.09 27.40 -0.50
CA ASP A 94 10.17 27.13 -1.61
C ASP A 94 10.66 26.00 -2.52
N GLU A 95 11.96 25.93 -2.81
CA GLU A 95 12.57 24.85 -3.61
C GLU A 95 12.45 23.48 -2.91
N GLU A 96 12.52 23.46 -1.58
CA GLU A 96 12.35 22.23 -0.80
C GLU A 96 10.94 21.69 -0.84
N ARG A 97 9.96 22.59 -0.72
CA ARG A 97 8.54 22.23 -0.82
C ARG A 97 8.20 21.64 -2.17
N GLU A 98 8.82 22.15 -3.24
CA GLU A 98 8.68 21.59 -4.58
C GLU A 98 9.30 20.20 -4.68
N ALA A 99 10.51 20.01 -4.16
CA ALA A 99 11.16 18.69 -4.15
C ALA A 99 10.35 17.65 -3.36
N ILE A 100 9.87 18.00 -2.16
CA ILE A 100 9.03 17.13 -1.32
C ILE A 100 7.74 16.75 -2.06
N LYS A 101 7.12 17.69 -2.78
CA LYS A 101 5.93 17.42 -3.59
C LYS A 101 6.21 16.46 -4.73
N GLU A 102 7.35 16.62 -5.43
CA GLU A 102 7.76 15.73 -6.51
C GLU A 102 7.99 14.29 -6.01
N ASP A 103 8.70 14.15 -4.88
CA ASP A 103 8.93 12.85 -4.24
C ASP A 103 7.61 12.21 -3.80
N LEU A 104 6.71 12.99 -3.19
CA LEU A 104 5.36 12.53 -2.82
C LEU A 104 4.54 12.10 -4.04
N ALA A 105 4.59 12.83 -5.15
CA ALA A 105 3.89 12.48 -6.37
C ALA A 105 4.41 11.15 -6.93
N ARG A 106 5.73 10.95 -6.92
CA ARG A 106 6.38 9.69 -7.26
C ARG A 106 5.92 8.57 -6.34
N LEU A 107 5.96 8.77 -5.03
CA LEU A 107 5.53 7.78 -4.03
C LEU A 107 4.05 7.43 -4.13
N LYS A 108 3.16 8.41 -4.36
CA LYS A 108 1.73 8.18 -4.60
C LYS A 108 1.51 7.28 -5.82
N LYS A 109 2.24 7.51 -6.91
CA LYS A 109 2.19 6.64 -8.10
C LYS A 109 2.55 5.19 -7.74
N TYR A 110 3.61 4.98 -6.97
CA TYR A 110 4.01 3.63 -6.53
C TYR A 110 3.06 3.00 -5.52
N ALA A 111 2.55 3.77 -4.55
CA ALA A 111 1.76 3.24 -3.43
C ALA A 111 0.27 3.07 -3.76
N TYR A 112 -0.28 3.89 -4.66
CA TYR A 112 -1.72 3.91 -4.97
C TYR A 112 -2.04 3.71 -6.46
N GLY A 113 -1.04 3.74 -7.36
CA GLY A 113 -1.27 3.62 -8.80
C GLY A 113 -2.02 4.81 -9.43
N LYS A 114 -2.20 5.91 -8.68
CA LYS A 114 -2.82 7.15 -9.17
C LYS A 114 -1.73 8.17 -9.50
N VAL A 115 -1.83 8.73 -10.71
CA VAL A 115 -1.12 9.96 -11.09
C VAL A 115 -2.11 11.08 -10.79
N ASP A 116 -1.84 11.87 -9.76
CA ASP A 116 -2.58 13.12 -9.57
C ASP A 116 -2.19 14.04 -10.74
N GLU A 117 -3.16 14.58 -11.48
CA GLU A 117 -2.88 15.65 -12.45
C GLU A 117 -2.24 16.83 -11.70
N PRO A 118 -1.15 17.42 -12.22
CA PRO A 118 -0.51 18.54 -11.55
C PRO A 118 -1.52 19.69 -11.39
N GLU A 119 -1.56 20.30 -10.21
CA GLU A 119 -2.41 21.48 -10.00
C GLU A 119 -2.05 22.56 -11.04
N PRO A 120 -3.04 23.32 -11.57
CA PRO A 120 -2.81 24.32 -12.60
C PRO A 120 -1.78 25.36 -12.13
N GLY A 121 -0.60 25.36 -12.77
CA GLY A 121 0.52 26.26 -12.44
C GLY A 121 1.72 25.59 -11.75
N GLN A 122 1.68 24.29 -11.45
CA GLN A 122 2.85 23.53 -11.02
C GLN A 122 3.75 23.18 -12.23
N PRO A 123 5.09 23.32 -12.13
CA PRO A 123 6.00 22.84 -13.17
C PRO A 123 5.83 21.33 -13.36
N ILE A 124 5.79 20.89 -14.63
CA ILE A 124 5.69 19.47 -14.96
C ILE A 124 6.98 18.78 -14.48
N PRO A 125 6.89 17.66 -13.71
CA PRO A 125 8.06 16.91 -13.28
C PRO A 125 8.93 16.58 -14.48
N LYS A 126 10.24 16.89 -14.41
CA LYS A 126 11.15 16.61 -15.50
C LYS A 126 11.37 15.09 -15.57
N GLU A 127 11.03 14.50 -16.71
CA GLU A 127 11.35 13.10 -17.00
C GLU A 127 12.88 12.93 -16.87
N PRO A 128 13.37 11.92 -16.13
CA PRO A 128 14.80 11.73 -15.96
C PRO A 128 15.46 11.50 -17.32
N GLU A 129 16.45 12.34 -17.66
CA GLU A 129 17.38 12.04 -18.75
C GLU A 129 18.14 10.76 -18.36
N ILE A 130 17.91 9.70 -19.14
CA ILE A 130 18.50 8.36 -18.98
C ILE A 130 19.96 8.37 -19.45
#